data_AF-A0A8T2JFI4-F1
#
_entry.id   AF-A0A8T2JFI4-F1
#
_cell.length_a   1.000
_cell.length_b   1.000
_cell.length_c   1.000
_cell.angle_alpha   90.00
_cell.angle_beta   90.00
_cell.angle_gamma   90.00
#
_symmetry.space_group_name_H-M   'P 1'
#
loop_
_entity.id
_entity.type
_entity.pdbx_description
1 polymer ?
#
loop_
_entity_poly.entity_id
_entity_poly.type
_entity_poly.pdbx_seq_one_letter_code
_entity_poly.pdbx_strand_id
1 'polypeptide(L)'
;LGSPQQKPKRLHLLVDVSGSMYRFNGVDGRLERSMEAVCMVMEAFENYEHKFKYDVSGHSGDSFNIELIRNDKIPRDNKRRLEILKTMHAHSQFCMSGDYTLEATEHAIREIAKEEADEYFVIVLSDANLERYGIPPARFAQALTINPQVNAFALFIGSLGDQAERLQRTLPAGRSFVAMDTKHIPQILQQIFTSTLLSSA
;
A
#
# COMPACT_ATOMS: atom_id res chain seq x y z
N LEU A 1 9.85 -24.87 8.37
CA LEU A 1 9.36 -25.37 7.06
C LEU A 1 7.86 -25.11 7.04
N GLY A 2 7.41 -24.12 6.26
CA GLY A 2 6.01 -23.70 6.24
C GLY A 2 5.09 -24.76 5.64
N SER A 3 3.83 -24.76 6.06
CA SER A 3 2.78 -25.61 5.52
C SER A 3 2.66 -25.39 3.99
N PRO A 4 2.36 -26.46 3.22
CA PRO A 4 2.11 -26.32 1.79
C PRO A 4 0.92 -25.40 1.54
N GLN A 5 1.06 -24.49 0.58
CA GLN A 5 0.03 -23.54 0.19
C GLN A 5 -1.22 -24.28 -0.30
N GLN A 6 -2.37 -23.98 0.30
CA GLN A 6 -3.67 -24.53 -0.09
C GLN A 6 -4.48 -23.53 -0.91
N LYS A 7 -4.45 -22.25 -0.54
CA LYS A 7 -5.15 -21.16 -1.23
C LYS A 7 -4.19 -20.04 -1.63
N PRO A 8 -4.48 -19.29 -2.70
CA PRO A 8 -3.71 -18.09 -3.03
C PRO A 8 -3.65 -17.13 -1.84
N LYS A 9 -2.47 -16.59 -1.54
CA LYS A 9 -2.34 -15.48 -0.59
C LYS A 9 -2.94 -14.22 -1.23
N ARG A 10 -3.42 -13.30 -0.41
CA ARG A 10 -4.02 -12.04 -0.90
C ARG A 10 -3.19 -10.84 -0.48
N LEU A 11 -2.96 -9.94 -1.43
CA LEU A 11 -2.31 -8.65 -1.21
C LEU A 11 -3.26 -7.52 -1.63
N HIS A 12 -3.48 -6.55 -0.76
CA HIS A 12 -4.09 -5.28 -1.13
C HIS A 12 -3.04 -4.18 -1.00
N LEU A 13 -2.65 -3.59 -2.12
CA LEU A 13 -1.79 -2.40 -2.13
C LEU A 13 -2.67 -1.15 -2.12
N LEU A 14 -2.68 -0.44 -1.00
CA LEU A 14 -3.41 0.81 -0.83
C LEU A 14 -2.45 1.97 -1.08
N VAL A 15 -2.77 2.87 -2.00
CA VAL A 15 -1.84 3.90 -2.48
C VAL A 15 -2.40 5.30 -2.22
N ASP A 16 -1.62 6.16 -1.58
CA ASP A 16 -1.90 7.59 -1.52
C ASP A 16 -1.80 8.19 -2.93
N VAL A 17 -2.93 8.69 -3.42
CA VAL A 17 -3.08 9.45 -4.68
C VAL A 17 -3.69 10.82 -4.40
N SER A 18 -3.35 11.40 -3.24
CA SER A 18 -3.80 12.74 -2.83
C SER A 18 -3.04 13.86 -3.54
N GLY A 19 -3.56 15.09 -3.43
CA GLY A 19 -2.93 16.27 -4.02
C GLY A 19 -1.52 16.56 -3.50
N SER A 20 -1.15 16.11 -2.29
CA SER A 20 0.24 16.28 -1.80
C SER A 20 1.21 15.40 -2.58
N MET A 21 0.77 14.22 -3.04
CA MET A 21 1.56 13.35 -3.89
C MET A 21 1.97 14.07 -5.17
N TYR A 22 1.02 14.69 -5.85
CA TYR A 22 1.30 15.46 -7.08
C TYR A 22 2.10 16.74 -6.80
N ARG A 23 1.64 17.57 -5.85
CA ARG A 23 2.24 18.89 -5.58
C ARG A 23 3.71 18.81 -5.18
N PHE A 24 4.09 17.83 -4.38
CA PHE A 24 5.47 17.68 -3.90
C PHE A 24 6.31 16.71 -4.75
N ASN A 25 5.72 16.09 -5.79
CA ASN A 25 6.46 15.17 -6.65
C ASN A 25 7.69 15.82 -7.29
N GLY A 26 7.61 17.08 -7.72
CA GLY A 26 8.77 17.79 -8.29
C GLY A 26 9.89 18.09 -7.28
N VAL A 27 9.64 17.93 -5.98
CA VAL A 27 10.63 18.15 -4.90
C VAL A 27 11.29 16.84 -4.52
N ASP A 28 10.49 15.80 -4.28
CA ASP A 28 11.01 14.55 -3.74
C ASP A 28 10.66 13.31 -4.54
N GLY A 29 9.92 13.38 -5.64
CA GLY A 29 9.57 12.23 -6.48
C GLY A 29 8.57 11.24 -5.87
N ARG A 30 7.84 11.61 -4.81
CA ARG A 30 6.98 10.65 -4.08
C ARG A 30 5.88 9.99 -4.92
N LEU A 31 5.26 10.70 -5.85
CA LEU A 31 4.21 10.14 -6.71
C LEU A 31 4.81 9.22 -7.77
N GLU A 32 5.95 9.59 -8.34
CA GLU A 32 6.73 8.71 -9.22
C GLU A 32 7.10 7.42 -8.51
N ARG A 33 7.59 7.50 -7.27
CA ARG A 33 7.88 6.30 -6.47
C ARG A 33 6.65 5.43 -6.18
N SER A 34 5.49 6.03 -5.88
CA SER A 34 4.24 5.28 -5.77
C SER A 34 3.93 4.51 -7.06
N MET A 35 4.03 5.18 -8.20
CA MET A 35 3.73 4.59 -9.51
C MET A 35 4.72 3.49 -9.87
N GLU A 36 6.01 3.68 -9.57
CA GLU A 36 7.04 2.64 -9.71
C GLU A 36 6.74 1.42 -8.83
N ALA A 37 6.32 1.63 -7.58
CA ALA A 37 5.94 0.55 -6.67
C ALA A 37 4.73 -0.24 -7.19
N VAL A 38 3.71 0.44 -7.71
CA VAL A 38 2.53 -0.20 -8.33
C VAL A 38 2.94 -0.96 -9.60
N CYS A 39 3.79 -0.38 -10.44
CA CYS A 39 4.32 -1.05 -11.63
C CYS A 39 5.06 -2.34 -11.27
N MET A 40 5.96 -2.26 -10.29
CA MET A 40 6.70 -3.41 -9.80
C MET A 40 5.76 -4.50 -9.26
N VAL A 41 4.69 -4.16 -8.55
CA VAL A 41 3.68 -5.15 -8.10
C VAL A 41 2.96 -5.79 -9.29
N MET A 42 2.57 -5.01 -10.31
CA MET A 42 1.93 -5.55 -11.51
C MET A 42 2.82 -6.54 -12.28
N GLU A 43 4.13 -6.29 -12.30
CA GLU A 43 5.13 -7.15 -12.96
C GLU A 43 5.51 -8.36 -12.10
N ALA A 44 5.74 -8.16 -10.79
CA ALA A 44 6.18 -9.22 -9.89
C ALA A 44 5.19 -10.38 -9.76
N PHE A 45 3.89 -10.09 -9.87
CA PHE A 45 2.83 -11.11 -9.79
C PHE A 45 2.38 -11.66 -11.14
N GLU A 46 2.95 -11.18 -12.25
CA GLU A 46 2.67 -11.73 -13.58
C GLU A 46 3.08 -13.22 -13.63
N ASN A 47 2.14 -14.09 -14.00
CA ASN A 47 2.29 -15.56 -14.03
C ASN A 47 2.37 -16.24 -12.65
N TYR A 48 2.17 -15.51 -11.54
CA TYR A 48 2.15 -16.04 -10.18
C TYR A 48 0.74 -16.01 -9.54
N GLU A 49 -0.32 -15.86 -10.34
CA GLU A 49 -1.69 -15.63 -9.87
C GLU A 49 -2.28 -16.81 -9.09
N HIS A 50 -1.77 -18.03 -9.34
CA HIS A 50 -2.11 -19.22 -8.57
C HIS A 50 -1.57 -19.19 -7.14
N LYS A 51 -0.52 -18.40 -6.87
CA LYS A 51 0.07 -18.21 -5.54
C LYS A 51 -0.39 -16.93 -4.86
N PHE A 52 -0.58 -15.86 -5.63
CA PHE A 52 -0.93 -14.54 -5.11
C PHE A 52 -2.05 -13.91 -5.93
N LYS A 53 -3.09 -13.47 -5.24
CA LYS A 53 -4.08 -12.54 -5.79
C LYS A 53 -3.80 -11.15 -5.24
N TYR A 54 -3.95 -10.13 -6.06
CA TYR A 54 -3.76 -8.77 -5.60
C TYR A 54 -4.81 -7.80 -6.11
N ASP A 55 -5.12 -6.83 -5.26
CA ASP A 55 -5.95 -5.67 -5.53
C ASP A 55 -5.09 -4.42 -5.31
N VAL A 56 -5.36 -3.36 -6.08
CA VAL A 56 -4.75 -2.04 -5.88
C VAL A 56 -5.86 -1.01 -5.82
N SER A 57 -5.89 -0.22 -4.75
CA SER A 57 -6.79 0.92 -4.65
C SER A 57 -6.04 2.17 -4.21
N GLY A 58 -6.57 3.33 -4.56
CA GLY A 58 -6.09 4.62 -4.12
C GLY A 58 -6.97 5.24 -3.04
N HIS A 59 -6.41 6.18 -2.28
CA HIS A 59 -7.17 7.16 -1.49
C HIS A 59 -6.69 8.58 -1.77
N SER A 60 -7.57 9.56 -1.56
CA SER A 60 -7.27 10.99 -1.72
C SER A 60 -8.26 11.81 -0.87
N GLY A 61 -8.37 13.12 -1.08
CA GLY A 61 -9.45 13.92 -0.48
C GLY A 61 -10.84 13.63 -1.07
N ASP A 62 -10.94 12.96 -2.22
CA ASP A 62 -12.23 12.67 -2.87
C ASP A 62 -12.90 11.40 -2.36
N SER A 63 -12.11 10.36 -2.08
CA SER A 63 -12.61 9.03 -1.74
C SER A 63 -11.55 8.21 -1.01
N PHE A 64 -12.02 7.31 -0.14
CA PHE A 64 -11.21 6.31 0.56
C PHE A 64 -10.96 5.04 -0.27
N ASN A 65 -11.67 4.86 -1.39
CA ASN A 65 -11.53 3.66 -2.22
C ASN A 65 -11.67 4.00 -3.71
N ILE A 66 -10.56 4.33 -4.34
CA ILE A 66 -10.42 4.54 -5.78
C ILE A 66 -9.93 3.23 -6.38
N GLU A 67 -10.79 2.47 -7.04
CA GLU A 67 -10.39 1.20 -7.66
C GLU A 67 -9.37 1.44 -8.78
N LEU A 68 -8.17 0.86 -8.67
CA LEU A 68 -7.14 0.92 -9.70
C LEU A 68 -7.00 -0.45 -10.37
N ILE A 69 -6.87 -1.52 -9.58
CA ILE A 69 -6.76 -2.90 -10.06
C ILE A 69 -7.61 -3.79 -9.16
N ARG A 70 -8.39 -4.67 -9.78
CA ARG A 70 -9.13 -5.73 -9.09
C ARG A 70 -8.55 -7.08 -9.48
N ASN A 71 -8.51 -8.03 -8.55
CA ASN A 71 -7.86 -9.33 -8.72
C ASN A 71 -8.40 -10.19 -9.88
N ASP A 72 -9.62 -9.91 -10.37
CA ASP A 72 -10.24 -10.55 -11.54
C ASP A 72 -9.99 -9.77 -12.86
N LYS A 73 -9.36 -8.58 -12.79
CA LYS A 73 -9.11 -7.66 -13.90
C LYS A 73 -7.64 -7.19 -13.94
N ILE A 74 -6.73 -8.13 -13.80
CA ILE A 74 -5.29 -7.86 -13.82
C ILE A 74 -4.83 -7.30 -15.20
N PRO A 75 -4.04 -6.21 -15.23
CA PRO A 75 -3.48 -5.70 -16.48
C PRO A 75 -2.42 -6.66 -17.05
N ARG A 76 -2.68 -7.21 -18.24
CA ARG A 76 -1.88 -8.25 -18.91
C ARG A 76 -0.82 -7.72 -19.89
N ASP A 77 -0.82 -6.42 -20.14
CA ASP A 77 0.05 -5.80 -21.13
C ASP A 77 0.52 -4.41 -20.66
N ASN A 78 1.62 -3.93 -21.24
CA ASN A 78 2.23 -2.65 -20.85
C ASN A 78 1.32 -1.45 -21.13
N LYS A 79 0.40 -1.55 -22.09
CA LYS A 79 -0.55 -0.49 -22.38
C LYS A 79 -1.52 -0.32 -21.20
N ARG A 80 -2.13 -1.40 -20.72
CA ARG A 80 -3.04 -1.39 -19.58
C ARG A 80 -2.34 -0.98 -18.28
N ARG A 81 -1.12 -1.47 -18.05
CA ARG A 81 -0.29 -1.03 -16.91
C ARG A 81 -0.08 0.48 -16.94
N LEU A 82 0.29 1.03 -18.10
CA LEU A 82 0.46 2.48 -18.27
C LEU A 82 -0.86 3.25 -18.06
N GLU A 83 -2.00 2.70 -18.47
CA GLU A 83 -3.32 3.30 -18.22
C GLU A 83 -3.63 3.41 -16.71
N ILE A 84 -3.24 2.42 -15.90
CA ILE A 84 -3.34 2.50 -14.44
C ILE A 84 -2.47 3.64 -13.88
N LEU A 85 -1.21 3.72 -14.29
CA LEU A 85 -0.29 4.77 -13.81
C LEU A 85 -0.76 6.18 -14.21
N LYS A 86 -1.29 6.32 -15.43
CA LYS A 86 -1.90 7.58 -15.88
C LYS A 86 -3.12 7.96 -15.05
N THR A 87 -3.95 6.98 -14.68
CA THR A 87 -5.09 7.19 -13.78
C THR A 87 -4.62 7.71 -12.42
N MET A 88 -3.60 7.08 -11.82
CA MET A 88 -3.03 7.54 -10.54
C MET A 88 -2.52 8.99 -10.63
N HIS A 89 -1.76 9.30 -11.68
CA HIS A 89 -1.19 10.63 -11.89
C HIS A 89 -2.27 11.69 -12.11
N ALA A 90 -3.23 11.43 -13.01
CA ALA A 90 -4.32 12.35 -13.30
C ALA A 90 -5.23 12.56 -12.08
N HIS A 91 -5.55 11.50 -11.34
CA HIS A 91 -6.34 11.60 -10.10
C HIS A 91 -5.65 12.50 -9.08
N SER A 92 -4.35 12.23 -8.81
CA SER A 92 -3.57 13.02 -7.85
C SER A 92 -3.50 14.50 -8.23
N GLN A 93 -3.52 14.82 -9.52
CA GLN A 93 -3.48 16.21 -10.02
C GLN A 93 -4.79 16.98 -9.79
N PHE A 94 -5.95 16.31 -9.88
CA PHE A 94 -7.26 16.97 -9.91
C PHE A 94 -8.14 16.70 -8.69
N CYS A 95 -7.73 15.83 -7.78
CA CYS A 95 -8.50 15.52 -6.58
C CYS A 95 -8.60 16.70 -5.60
N MET A 96 -9.64 16.69 -4.77
CA MET A 96 -9.78 17.63 -3.67
C MET A 96 -8.70 17.44 -2.61
N SER A 97 -8.37 18.51 -1.90
CA SER A 97 -7.51 18.43 -0.73
C SER A 97 -8.18 17.65 0.39
N GLY A 98 -7.43 16.78 1.05
CA GLY A 98 -7.92 15.96 2.14
C GLY A 98 -7.19 14.63 2.14
N ASP A 99 -7.46 13.82 3.17
CA ASP A 99 -6.90 12.50 3.27
C ASP A 99 -7.89 11.56 3.96
N TYR A 100 -8.05 10.38 3.37
CA TYR A 100 -8.87 9.28 3.88
C TYR A 100 -7.99 8.08 4.27
N THR A 101 -6.72 8.26 4.64
CA THR A 101 -5.80 7.15 4.95
C THR A 101 -6.40 6.18 5.97
N LEU A 102 -7.02 6.67 7.06
CA LEU A 102 -7.59 5.81 8.09
C LEU A 102 -8.74 4.97 7.56
N GLU A 103 -9.74 5.62 6.97
CA GLU A 103 -10.92 4.99 6.40
C GLU A 103 -10.56 3.99 5.32
N ALA A 104 -9.61 4.36 4.44
CA ALA A 104 -9.11 3.52 3.37
C ALA A 104 -8.37 2.29 3.90
N THR A 105 -7.54 2.46 4.94
CA THR A 105 -6.81 1.35 5.58
C THR A 105 -7.78 0.37 6.23
N GLU A 106 -8.74 0.87 7.02
CA GLU A 106 -9.76 0.02 7.64
C GLU A 106 -10.62 -0.69 6.59
N HIS A 107 -10.98 0.01 5.51
CA HIS A 107 -11.73 -0.58 4.41
C HIS A 107 -10.95 -1.71 3.73
N ALA A 108 -9.70 -1.48 3.33
CA ALA A 108 -8.85 -2.50 2.71
C ALA A 108 -8.69 -3.75 3.59
N ILE A 109 -8.47 -3.56 4.90
CA ILE A 109 -8.36 -4.67 5.86
C ILE A 109 -9.67 -5.46 5.99
N ARG A 110 -10.82 -4.78 5.98
CA ARG A 110 -12.13 -5.46 6.04
C ARG A 110 -12.45 -6.17 4.73
N GLU A 111 -12.19 -5.56 3.58
CA GLU A 111 -12.48 -6.14 2.27
C GLU A 111 -11.64 -7.38 1.99
N ILE A 112 -10.32 -7.31 2.21
CA ILE A 112 -9.42 -8.41 1.87
C ILE A 112 -9.75 -9.71 2.64
N ALA A 113 -10.28 -9.57 3.86
CA ALA A 113 -10.63 -10.67 4.75
C ALA A 113 -11.99 -11.34 4.42
N LYS A 114 -12.77 -10.80 3.46
CA LYS A 114 -14.07 -11.39 3.08
C LYS A 114 -13.95 -12.68 2.29
N GLU A 115 -12.85 -12.86 1.57
CA GLU A 115 -12.59 -14.02 0.74
C GLU A 115 -11.54 -14.92 1.39
N GLU A 116 -11.69 -16.23 1.30
CA GLU A 116 -10.76 -17.17 1.93
C GLU A 116 -9.38 -17.16 1.24
N ALA A 117 -8.32 -17.11 2.06
CA ALA A 117 -6.92 -17.16 1.63
C ALA A 117 -6.06 -17.79 2.73
N ASP A 118 -4.85 -18.22 2.37
CA ASP A 118 -3.90 -18.74 3.37
C ASP A 118 -3.33 -17.60 4.23
N GLU A 119 -3.09 -16.44 3.63
CA GLU A 119 -2.59 -15.24 4.31
C GLU A 119 -3.14 -13.97 3.64
N TYR A 120 -3.31 -12.92 4.45
CA TYR A 120 -3.82 -11.62 4.05
C TYR A 120 -2.79 -10.53 4.33
N PHE A 121 -2.51 -9.71 3.32
CA PHE A 121 -1.57 -8.60 3.41
C PHE A 121 -2.21 -7.30 2.95
N VAL A 122 -2.07 -6.24 3.74
CA VAL A 122 -2.41 -4.88 3.32
C VAL A 122 -1.16 -4.03 3.43
N ILE A 123 -0.77 -3.36 2.35
CA ILE A 123 0.41 -2.48 2.35
C ILE A 123 -0.07 -1.08 1.95
N VAL A 124 0.07 -0.13 2.87
CA VAL A 124 -0.32 1.27 2.68
C VAL A 124 0.90 2.07 2.24
N LEU A 125 0.89 2.61 1.02
CA LEU A 125 1.89 3.53 0.52
C LEU A 125 1.48 4.96 0.85
N SER A 126 2.29 5.68 1.63
CA SER A 126 1.95 7.03 2.11
C SER A 126 3.14 7.98 2.05
N ASP A 127 2.88 9.28 1.94
CA ASP A 127 3.88 10.35 2.07
C ASP A 127 4.21 10.78 3.51
N ALA A 128 3.75 9.98 4.49
CA ALA A 128 3.96 10.20 5.92
C ALA A 128 3.33 11.49 6.48
N ASN A 129 2.42 12.14 5.75
CA ASN A 129 1.88 13.45 6.13
C ASN A 129 0.64 13.40 7.05
N LEU A 130 0.51 12.34 7.87
CA LEU A 130 -0.67 12.06 8.70
C LEU A 130 -1.01 13.20 9.67
N GLU A 131 0.00 13.81 10.31
CA GLU A 131 -0.18 14.91 11.27
C GLU A 131 -0.88 16.12 10.63
N ARG A 132 -0.62 16.40 9.35
CA ARG A 132 -1.19 17.53 8.63
C ARG A 132 -2.68 17.38 8.35
N TYR A 133 -3.15 16.15 8.29
CA TYR A 133 -4.56 15.80 8.14
C TYR A 133 -5.25 15.57 9.50
N GLY A 134 -4.55 15.84 10.61
CA GLY A 134 -5.08 15.63 11.95
C GLY A 134 -5.25 14.16 12.33
N ILE A 135 -4.54 13.26 11.66
CA ILE A 135 -4.54 11.82 11.94
C ILE A 135 -3.48 11.52 13.00
N PRO A 136 -3.87 11.15 14.24
CA PRO A 136 -2.90 10.78 15.25
C PRO A 136 -2.23 9.45 14.88
N PRO A 137 -0.90 9.30 15.05
CA PRO A 137 -0.20 8.05 14.78
C PRO A 137 -0.81 6.83 15.50
N ALA A 138 -1.32 7.04 16.72
CA ALA A 138 -2.00 6.00 17.50
C ALA A 138 -3.29 5.48 16.83
N ARG A 139 -4.03 6.34 16.12
CA ARG A 139 -5.23 5.94 15.36
C ARG A 139 -4.85 5.14 14.13
N PHE A 140 -3.77 5.52 13.46
CA PHE A 140 -3.27 4.75 12.33
C PHE A 140 -2.70 3.39 12.76
N ALA A 141 -2.01 3.33 13.91
CA ALA A 141 -1.60 2.07 14.53
C ALA A 141 -2.81 1.16 14.80
N GLN A 142 -3.89 1.70 15.38
CA GLN A 142 -5.14 0.97 15.61
C GLN A 142 -5.73 0.44 14.30
N ALA A 143 -5.81 1.28 13.26
CA ALA A 143 -6.33 0.89 11.95
C ALA A 143 -5.54 -0.28 11.35
N LEU A 144 -4.20 -0.22 11.37
CA LEU A 144 -3.34 -1.33 10.89
C LEU A 144 -3.58 -2.63 11.66
N THR A 145 -4.00 -2.57 12.93
CA THR A 145 -4.19 -3.74 13.80
C THR A 145 -5.65 -4.16 13.98
N ILE A 146 -6.60 -3.55 13.26
CA ILE A 146 -8.05 -3.74 13.53
C ILE A 146 -8.53 -5.19 13.32
N ASN A 147 -7.86 -5.93 12.43
CA ASN A 147 -8.11 -7.36 12.23
C ASN A 147 -6.80 -8.14 12.46
N PRO A 148 -6.72 -9.01 13.48
CA PRO A 148 -5.50 -9.78 13.77
C PRO A 148 -5.15 -10.82 12.69
N GLN A 149 -6.09 -11.20 11.83
CA GLN A 149 -5.82 -12.14 10.71
C GLN A 149 -5.13 -11.45 9.53
N VAL A 150 -5.11 -10.12 9.49
CA VAL A 150 -4.57 -9.35 8.38
C VAL A 150 -3.22 -8.74 8.77
N ASN A 151 -2.20 -9.05 7.98
CA ASN A 151 -0.88 -8.47 8.12
C ASN A 151 -0.85 -7.11 7.41
N ALA A 152 -1.16 -6.04 8.14
CA ALA A 152 -1.16 -4.69 7.60
C ALA A 152 0.13 -3.92 7.94
N PHE A 153 0.69 -3.24 6.93
CA PHE A 153 1.95 -2.52 7.00
C PHE A 153 1.82 -1.13 6.36
N ALA A 154 2.62 -0.18 6.84
CA ALA A 154 2.80 1.13 6.22
C ALA A 154 4.18 1.22 5.56
N LEU A 155 4.24 1.66 4.31
CA LEU A 155 5.46 1.95 3.58
C LEU A 155 5.48 3.44 3.23
N PHE A 156 6.32 4.19 3.95
CA PHE A 156 6.49 5.61 3.73
C PHE A 156 7.45 5.85 2.56
N ILE A 157 6.92 6.35 1.46
CA ILE A 157 7.63 6.56 0.17
C ILE A 157 7.89 8.04 -0.12
N GLY A 158 7.43 8.92 0.76
CA GLY A 158 7.76 10.33 0.79
C GLY A 158 7.80 10.77 2.25
N SER A 159 8.48 11.88 2.52
CA SER A 159 8.50 12.52 3.83
C SER A 159 8.90 13.97 3.66
N LEU A 160 8.26 14.86 4.40
CA LEU A 160 8.77 16.22 4.61
C LEU A 160 9.56 16.23 5.92
N GLY A 161 10.90 16.26 5.84
CA GLY A 161 11.76 16.16 7.01
C GLY A 161 11.76 14.75 7.63
N ASP A 162 11.71 14.65 8.95
CA ASP A 162 11.86 13.41 9.74
C ASP A 162 10.53 12.69 10.05
N GLN A 163 9.43 13.07 9.41
CA GLN A 163 8.08 12.57 9.70
C GLN A 163 7.96 11.05 9.57
N ALA A 164 8.50 10.48 8.48
CA ALA A 164 8.48 9.03 8.28
C ALA A 164 9.23 8.26 9.39
N GLU A 165 10.36 8.79 9.87
CA GLU A 165 11.13 8.18 10.97
C GLU A 165 10.39 8.27 12.31
N ARG A 166 9.75 9.43 12.59
CA ARG A 166 8.92 9.61 13.79
C ARG A 166 7.72 8.66 13.81
N LEU A 167 7.04 8.51 12.67
CA LEU A 167 5.94 7.56 12.53
C LEU A 167 6.42 6.12 12.72
N GLN A 168 7.57 5.76 12.14
CA GLN A 168 8.13 4.42 12.29
C GLN A 168 8.40 4.05 13.77
N ARG A 169 8.83 5.01 14.59
CA ARG A 169 9.03 4.82 16.04
C ARG A 169 7.73 4.69 16.84
N THR A 170 6.61 5.19 16.31
CA THR A 170 5.32 5.23 17.01
C THR A 170 4.41 4.08 16.60
N LEU A 171 4.52 3.61 15.37
CA LEU A 171 3.76 2.48 14.87
C LEU A 171 4.24 1.15 15.48
N PRO A 172 3.39 0.10 15.50
CA PRO A 172 3.79 -1.19 16.06
C PRO A 172 5.06 -1.72 15.38
N ALA A 173 5.95 -2.32 16.18
CA ALA A 173 7.23 -2.83 15.70
C ALA A 173 7.04 -3.80 14.52
N GLY A 174 7.83 -3.61 13.46
CA GLY A 174 7.76 -4.42 12.24
C GLY A 174 6.58 -4.11 11.31
N ARG A 175 5.72 -3.14 11.63
CA ARG A 175 4.57 -2.75 10.79
C ARG A 175 4.78 -1.48 9.95
N SER A 176 5.96 -0.88 10.00
CA SER A 176 6.24 0.32 9.21
C SER A 176 7.67 0.37 8.69
N PHE A 177 7.80 0.87 7.47
CA PHE A 177 9.04 0.93 6.70
C PHE A 177 9.15 2.27 6.00
N VAL A 178 10.38 2.68 5.70
CA VAL A 178 10.67 3.92 4.96
C VAL A 178 11.47 3.56 3.70
N ALA A 179 11.00 4.02 2.55
CA ALA A 179 11.62 3.78 1.24
C ALA A 179 11.68 5.07 0.42
N MET A 180 12.74 5.85 0.64
CA MET A 180 13.01 7.07 -0.15
C MET A 180 13.67 6.76 -1.51
N ASP A 181 14.20 5.54 -1.68
CA ASP A 181 14.69 4.99 -2.96
C ASP A 181 13.88 3.74 -3.31
N THR A 182 13.32 3.69 -4.53
CA THR A 182 12.47 2.58 -4.98
C THR A 182 13.22 1.26 -5.09
N LYS A 183 14.55 1.30 -5.20
CA LYS A 183 15.40 0.10 -5.16
C LYS A 183 15.27 -0.67 -3.85
N HIS A 184 14.85 -0.02 -2.77
CA HIS A 184 14.66 -0.68 -1.47
C HIS A 184 13.28 -1.35 -1.32
N ILE A 185 12.30 -0.98 -2.16
CA ILE A 185 10.93 -1.52 -2.07
C ILE A 185 10.92 -3.05 -2.25
N PRO A 186 11.61 -3.66 -3.24
CA PRO A 186 11.67 -5.12 -3.35
C PRO A 186 12.15 -5.81 -2.07
N GLN A 187 13.20 -5.28 -1.45
CA GLN A 187 13.79 -5.83 -0.23
C GLN A 187 12.82 -5.70 0.96
N ILE A 188 12.13 -4.56 1.07
CA ILE A 188 11.12 -4.34 2.12
C ILE A 188 9.93 -5.28 1.95
N LEU A 189 9.41 -5.46 0.72
CA LEU A 189 8.34 -6.42 0.46
C LEU A 189 8.78 -7.85 0.80
N GLN A 190 10.00 -8.23 0.45
CA GLN A 190 10.55 -9.54 0.83
C GLN A 190 10.62 -9.71 2.36
N GLN A 191 11.05 -8.68 3.09
CA GLN A 191 11.06 -8.68 4.56
C GLN A 191 9.64 -8.84 5.13
N ILE A 192 8.67 -8.09 4.60
CA ILE A 192 7.25 -8.18 4.98
C ILE A 192 6.77 -9.63 4.83
N PHE A 193 6.92 -10.22 3.64
CA PHE A 193 6.44 -11.58 3.37
C PHE A 193 7.22 -12.67 4.14
N THR A 194 8.47 -12.42 4.52
CA THR A 194 9.27 -13.37 5.30
C THR A 194 8.92 -13.32 6.79
N SER A 195 8.62 -12.13 7.31
CA SER A 195 8.31 -11.93 8.74
C SER A 195 7.03 -12.67 9.18
N THR A 196 6.05 -12.81 8.29
CA THR A 196 4.81 -13.54 8.57
C THR A 196 5.01 -15.05 8.56
N LEU A 197 5.91 -15.57 7.72
CA LEU A 197 6.29 -16.98 7.72
C LEU A 197 6.95 -17.42 9.03
N LEU A 198 7.67 -16.51 9.69
CA LEU A 198 8.32 -16.77 10.98
C LEU A 198 7.38 -16.61 12.17
N SER A 199 6.39 -15.71 12.09
CA SER A 199 5.39 -15.53 13.15
C SER A 199 4.31 -16.62 13.16
N SER A 200 4.16 -17.35 12.06
CA SER A 200 3.20 -18.46 11.89
C SER A 200 3.79 -19.85 12.19
N ALA A 201 5.05 -19.90 12.65
CA ALA A 201 5.78 -21.12 13.00
C ALA A 201 5.86 -21.29 14.52
#